data_AF-A0A2U8WDY5-F1
#
_entry.id   AF-A0A2U8WDY5-F1
#
_cell.length_a   1.000
_cell.length_b   1.000
_cell.length_c   1.000
_cell.angle_alpha   90.00
_cell.angle_beta   90.00
_cell.angle_gamma   90.00
#
_symmetry.space_group_name_H-M   'P 1'
#
loop_
_entity.id
_entity.type
_entity.pdbx_description
1 polymer ?
#
loop_
_entity_poly.entity_id
_entity_poly.type
_entity_poly.pdbx_seq_one_letter_code
_entity_poly.pdbx_strand_id
1 'polypeptide(L)' 'MRKIKPVYLYRLRLLQDGPRFYAPQNTNRYLEKRGLIQPTGRMHANGWHQEYRITDAGRRALAVEASET' A
#
# COMPACT_ATOMS: atom_id res chain seq x y z
N MET A 1 15.04 -9.60 6.38
CA MET A 1 13.83 -8.74 6.46
C MET A 1 12.66 -9.58 6.92
N ARG A 2 11.74 -9.06 7.76
CA ARG A 2 10.55 -9.84 8.16
C ARG A 2 9.60 -9.93 6.96
N LYS A 3 9.30 -11.17 6.54
CA LYS A 3 8.43 -11.49 5.40
C LYS A 3 7.12 -10.71 5.46
N ILE A 4 6.72 -10.12 4.34
CA ILE A 4 5.49 -9.33 4.26
C ILE A 4 4.29 -10.30 4.17
N LYS A 5 3.26 -10.07 5.00
CA LYS A 5 2.06 -10.92 4.96
C LYS A 5 1.36 -10.82 3.60
N PRO A 6 0.75 -11.92 3.09
CA PRO A 6 0.08 -11.93 1.79
C PRO A 6 -0.94 -10.79 1.57
N VAL A 7 -1.71 -10.44 2.61
CA VAL A 7 -2.68 -9.34 2.55
C VAL A 7 -2.04 -7.98 2.24
N TYR A 8 -0.82 -7.76 2.71
CA TYR A 8 -0.07 -6.54 2.45
C TYR A 8 0.54 -6.56 1.05
N LEU A 9 1.04 -7.70 0.60
CA LEU A 9 1.51 -7.88 -0.79
C LEU A 9 0.39 -7.63 -1.78
N TYR A 10 -0.79 -8.20 -1.53
CA TYR A 10 -1.97 -7.98 -2.37
C TYR A 10 -2.31 -6.48 -2.48
N ARG A 11 -2.28 -5.76 -1.35
CA ARG A 11 -2.50 -4.31 -1.34
C ARG A 11 -1.45 -3.55 -2.16
N LEU A 12 -0.18 -3.93 -2.05
CA LEU A 12 0.90 -3.32 -2.83
C LEU A 12 0.75 -3.59 -4.33
N ARG A 13 0.32 -4.80 -4.74
CA ARG A 13 0.03 -5.12 -6.15
C ARG A 13 -1.07 -4.20 -6.70
N LEU A 14 -2.18 -4.05 -5.98
CA LEU A 14 -3.27 -3.14 -6.41
C LEU A 14 -2.81 -1.69 -6.57
N LEU A 15 -1.90 -1.23 -5.71
CA LEU A 15 -1.37 0.13 -5.74
C LEU A 15 -0.21 0.32 -6.73
N GLN A 16 0.36 -0.76 -7.24
CA GLN A 16 1.35 -0.73 -8.32
C GLN A 16 0.69 -0.25 -9.63
N ASP A 17 -0.56 -0.66 -9.88
CA ASP A 17 -1.33 -0.27 -11.06
C ASP A 17 -1.78 1.20 -11.02
N GLY A 18 -1.88 1.79 -9.83
CA GLY A 18 -2.23 3.20 -9.66
C GLY A 18 -2.77 3.54 -8.26
N PRO A 19 -2.96 4.84 -7.96
CA PRO A 19 -3.54 5.28 -6.69
C PRO A 19 -4.98 4.77 -6.49
N ARG A 20 -5.35 4.44 -5.25
CA ARG A 20 -6.69 3.93 -4.91
C ARG A 20 -7.20 4.48 -3.58
N PHE A 21 -8.50 4.70 -3.50
CA PHE A 21 -9.18 5.09 -2.26
C PHE A 21 -9.43 3.88 -1.36
N TYR A 22 -9.15 4.05 -0.08
CA TYR A 22 -9.44 3.03 0.93
C TYR A 22 -10.04 3.61 2.19
N ALA A 23 -10.95 2.84 2.80
CA ALA A 23 -11.42 3.11 4.15
C ALA A 23 -10.29 2.99 5.18
N PRO A 24 -10.42 3.62 6.36
CA PRO A 24 -9.47 3.49 7.45
C PRO A 24 -9.36 2.02 7.87
N GLN A 25 -8.23 1.40 7.57
CA GLN A 25 -7.97 -0.02 7.82
C GLN A 25 -6.58 -0.20 8.39
N ASN A 26 -6.41 -1.18 9.28
CA ASN A 26 -5.10 -1.52 9.87
C ASN A 26 -4.05 -1.86 8.81
N THR A 27 -4.47 -2.38 7.66
CA THR A 27 -3.59 -2.63 6.50
C THR A 27 -2.95 -1.35 5.97
N ASN A 28 -3.73 -0.29 5.77
CA ASN A 28 -3.20 0.98 5.25
C ASN A 28 -2.25 1.61 6.28
N ARG A 29 -2.67 1.64 7.55
CA ARG A 29 -1.86 2.15 8.66
C ARG A 29 -0.53 1.40 8.79
N TYR A 30 -0.54 0.08 8.65
CA TYR A 30 0.66 -0.74 8.71
C TYR A 30 1.62 -0.43 7.56
N LEU A 31 1.12 -0.38 6.33
CA LEU A 31 1.92 -0.12 5.13
C LEU A 31 2.48 1.31 5.13
N GLU A 32 1.67 2.28 5.54
CA GLU A 32 2.05 3.69 5.66
C GLU A 32 3.11 3.89 6.74
N LYS A 33 2.94 3.30 7.93
CA LYS A 33 3.95 3.34 9.00
C LYS A 33 5.30 2.77 8.56
N ARG A 34 5.31 1.84 7.60
CA ARG A 34 6.52 1.26 7.01
C ARG A 34 7.02 2.01 5.77
N GLY A 35 6.39 3.11 5.38
CA GLY A 35 6.76 3.92 4.22
C GLY A 35 6.55 3.20 2.89
N LEU A 36 5.74 2.15 2.83
CA LEU A 36 5.50 1.36 1.61
C LEU A 36 4.39 1.96 0.74
N ILE A 37 3.49 2.71 1.36
CA ILE A 37 2.46 3.51 0.70
C ILE A 37 2.44 4.89 1.34
N GLN A 38 1.84 5.87 0.67
CA GLN A 38 1.62 7.20 1.22
C GLN A 38 0.28 7.78 0.75
N PRO A 39 -0.35 8.65 1.56
CA PRO A 39 -1.53 9.37 1.11
C PRO A 39 -1.17 10.33 -0.02
N THR A 40 -2.10 10.54 -0.95
CA THR A 40 -1.95 11.53 -2.04
C THR A 40 -2.48 12.91 -1.66
N GLY A 41 -3.22 13.00 -0.55
CA GLY A 41 -3.96 14.18 -0.14
C GLY A 41 -5.40 14.23 -0.67
N ARG A 42 -5.79 13.33 -1.59
CA ARG A 42 -7.17 13.23 -2.06
C ARG A 42 -8.04 12.44 -1.09
N MET A 43 -9.25 12.95 -0.88
CA MET A 43 -10.32 12.28 -0.12
C MET A 43 -11.45 11.91 -1.07
N HIS A 44 -12.06 10.75 -0.87
CA HIS A 44 -13.25 10.36 -1.61
C HIS A 44 -14.43 11.26 -1.22
N ALA A 45 -15.42 11.41 -2.10
CA ALA A 45 -16.56 12.32 -1.90
C ALA A 45 -17.37 12.04 -0.62
N ASN A 46 -17.30 10.82 -0.09
CA ASN A 46 -17.94 10.46 1.18
C ASN A 46 -17.19 10.99 2.42
N GLY A 47 -15.99 11.54 2.26
CA GLY A 47 -15.16 12.07 3.36
C GLY A 47 -14.45 11.02 4.23
N TRP A 48 -14.68 9.73 3.98
CA TRP A 48 -14.17 8.64 4.83
C TRP A 48 -12.99 7.89 4.22
N HIS A 49 -12.86 7.90 2.90
CA HIS A 49 -11.79 7.16 2.23
C HIS A 49 -10.67 8.09 1.78
N GLN A 50 -9.43 7.72 2.12
CA GLN A 50 -8.24 8.43 1.69
C GLN A 50 -7.61 7.71 0.49
N GLU A 51 -7.15 8.47 -0.50
CA GLU A 51 -6.40 7.92 -1.62
C GLU A 51 -4.94 7.69 -1.22
N TYR A 52 -4.44 6.50 -1.53
CA TYR A 52 -3.05 6.12 -1.32
C TYR A 52 -2.38 5.79 -2.65
N ARG A 53 -1.06 5.99 -2.71
CA ARG A 53 -0.19 5.51 -3.79
C ARG A 53 0.96 4.66 -3.21
N ILE A 54 1.48 3.73 -4.01
CA ILE A 54 2.69 2.99 -3.66
C ILE A 54 3.92 3.90 -3.69
N THR A 55 4.86 3.70 -2.78
CA THR A 55 6.18 4.37 -2.78
C THR A 55 7.22 3.51 -3.49
N ASP A 56 8.41 4.05 -3.74
CA ASP A 56 9.52 3.27 -4.28
C ASP A 56 9.96 2.15 -3.32
N ALA A 57 9.88 2.38 -2.02
CA ALA A 57 10.12 1.34 -1.03
C ALA A 57 9.06 0.22 -1.12
N GLY A 58 7.80 0.57 -1.35
CA GLY A 58 6.72 -0.38 -1.62
C GLY A 58 6.96 -1.23 -2.87
N ARG A 59 7.40 -0.60 -3.97
CA ARG A 59 7.74 -1.32 -5.22
C ARG A 59 8.90 -2.28 -5.02
N ARG A 60 9.98 -1.85 -4.34
CA ARG A 60 11.13 -2.71 -4.02
C ARG A 60 10.71 -3.88 -3.14
N ALA A 61 9.89 -3.63 -2.11
CA ALA A 61 9.39 -4.67 -1.24
C ALA A 61 8.56 -5.73 -1.98
N LEU A 62 7.78 -5.31 -2.98
CA LEU A 62 7.04 -6.22 -3.84
C LEU A 62 7.96 -7.08 -4.73
N ALA A 63 9.00 -6.47 -5.30
CA ALA A 63 9.95 -7.16 -6.19
C ALA A 63 10.78 -8.21 -5.45
N VAL A 64 11.24 -7.92 -4.23
CA VAL A 64 12.00 -8.88 -3.39
C VAL A 64 11.17 -10.14 -3.14
N GLU A 65 9.89 -10.00 -2.79
CA GLU A 65 9.02 -11.15 -2.52
C GLU A 65 8.66 -11.93 -3.80
N ALA A 66 8.65 -11.26 -4.96
CA ALA A 66 8.47 -11.92 -6.26
C ALA A 66 9.70 -12.73 -6.68
N SER A 67 10.91 -12.33 -6.28
CA SER A 67 12.15 -13.07 -6.57
C SER A 67 12.42 -14.25 -5.61
N GLU A 68 11.73 -14.30 -4.47
CA GLU A 68 11.83 -15.39 -3.48
C GLU A 68 10.79 -16.51 -3.70
N THR A 69 9.97 -16.42 -4.76
CA THR A 69 8.97 -17.43 -5.15
C THR A 69 9.41 -18.14 -6.42
#